data_AF-A0A523LYQ6-F1
#
_entry.id   AF-A0A523LYQ6-F1
#
_cell.length_a   1.000
_cell.length_b   1.000
_cell.length_c   1.000
_cell.angle_alpha   90.00
_cell.angle_beta   90.00
_cell.angle_gamma   90.00
#
_symmetry.space_group_name_H-M   'P 1'
#
loop_
_entity.id
_entity.type
_entity.pdbx_description
1 polymer ?
#
loop_
_entity_poly.entity_id
_entity_poly.type
_entity_poly.pdbx_seq_one_letter_code
_entity_poly.pdbx_strand_id
1 'polypeptide(L)'
;MDQLTRSRIVHNQQRALVASLVELTGDSRIGAIPLESPLPVYLHLCAASSTRYQIIRATAAGYAGAIELTIALSGDEQILGVRVTHHTETPGLGDAMEIGKSDWIHQLAGWPRATTISPRWSVRQDGGEFDAMTGATITSRAILRGVREALAGLPAPSELTCTPLI
;
A
#
# COMPACT_ATOMS: atom_id res chain seq x y z
N MET A 1 3.87 9.30 -28.27
CA MET A 1 3.07 8.49 -27.32
C MET A 1 1.61 8.94 -27.45
N ASP A 2 0.78 8.09 -28.06
CA ASP A 2 -0.58 8.42 -28.54
C ASP A 2 -1.65 8.36 -27.42
N GLN A 3 -2.78 9.08 -27.59
CA GLN A 3 -3.86 9.18 -26.60
C GLN A 3 -4.48 7.83 -26.24
N LEU A 4 -4.55 6.90 -27.21
CA LEU A 4 -5.08 5.55 -27.01
C LEU A 4 -4.20 4.68 -26.10
N THR A 5 -2.88 4.91 -26.10
CA THR A 5 -1.96 4.19 -25.20
C THR A 5 -2.11 4.70 -23.76
N ARG A 6 -2.26 6.01 -23.57
CA ARG A 6 -2.42 6.62 -22.24
C ARG A 6 -3.72 6.19 -21.56
N SER A 7 -4.84 6.16 -22.28
CA SER A 7 -6.12 5.73 -21.73
C SER A 7 -6.11 4.26 -21.29
N ARG A 8 -5.45 3.38 -22.05
CA ARG A 8 -5.28 1.96 -21.67
C ARG A 8 -4.40 1.76 -20.45
N ILE A 9 -3.31 2.53 -20.33
CA ILE A 9 -2.42 2.46 -19.15
C ILE A 9 -3.20 2.85 -17.89
N VAL A 10 -3.91 3.98 -17.92
CA VAL A 10 -4.70 4.46 -16.79
C VAL A 10 -5.77 3.42 -16.40
N HIS A 11 -6.51 2.90 -17.38
CA HIS A 11 -7.53 1.88 -17.13
C HIS A 11 -6.95 0.61 -16.50
N ASN A 12 -5.79 0.15 -16.98
CA ASN A 12 -5.12 -1.02 -16.42
C ASN A 12 -4.62 -0.78 -14.99
N GLN A 13 -4.08 0.40 -14.70
CA GLN A 13 -3.65 0.78 -13.34
C GLN A 13 -4.83 0.83 -12.38
N GLN A 14 -5.96 1.42 -12.80
CA GLN A 14 -7.18 1.46 -11.99
C GLN A 14 -7.70 0.05 -11.69
N ARG A 15 -7.77 -0.83 -12.69
CA ARG A 15 -8.18 -2.22 -12.51
C ARG A 15 -7.26 -2.99 -11.56
N ALA A 16 -5.94 -2.82 -11.70
CA ALA A 16 -4.96 -3.46 -10.84
C ALA A 16 -5.06 -2.99 -9.39
N LEU A 17 -5.29 -1.68 -9.18
CA LEU A 17 -5.55 -1.12 -7.85
C LEU A 17 -6.81 -1.74 -7.25
N VAL A 18 -7.95 -1.68 -7.94
CA VAL A 18 -9.21 -2.25 -7.46
C VAL A 18 -9.07 -3.73 -7.09
N ALA A 19 -8.44 -4.54 -7.95
CA ALA A 19 -8.20 -5.94 -7.66
C ALA A 19 -7.35 -6.14 -6.40
N SER A 20 -6.29 -5.35 -6.24
CA SER A 20 -5.44 -5.38 -5.04
C SER A 20 -6.20 -4.98 -3.78
N LEU A 21 -7.11 -4.00 -3.89
CA LEU A 21 -7.93 -3.56 -2.76
C LEU A 21 -8.94 -4.62 -2.34
N VAL A 22 -9.61 -5.28 -3.29
CA VAL A 22 -10.52 -6.40 -2.98
C VAL A 22 -9.77 -7.51 -2.26
N GLU A 23 -8.54 -7.82 -2.68
CA GLU A 23 -7.71 -8.83 -2.02
C GLU A 23 -7.28 -8.40 -0.60
N LEU A 24 -6.86 -7.14 -0.43
CA LEU A 24 -6.42 -6.59 0.86
C LEU A 24 -7.55 -6.51 1.88
N THR A 25 -8.76 -6.17 1.46
CA THR A 25 -9.91 -5.95 2.36
C THR A 25 -10.82 -7.16 2.49
N GLY A 26 -10.78 -8.09 1.54
CA GLY A 26 -11.75 -9.16 1.38
C GLY A 26 -13.14 -8.67 0.93
N ASP A 27 -13.29 -7.40 0.57
CA ASP A 27 -14.58 -6.78 0.26
C ASP A 27 -14.79 -6.63 -1.25
N SER A 28 -15.61 -7.51 -1.83
CA SER A 28 -15.91 -7.51 -3.26
C SER A 28 -16.66 -6.26 -3.73
N ARG A 29 -17.32 -5.50 -2.85
CA ARG A 29 -18.01 -4.25 -3.21
C ARG A 29 -17.03 -3.20 -3.75
N ILE A 30 -15.76 -3.28 -3.36
CA ILE A 30 -14.70 -2.41 -3.88
C ILE A 30 -14.54 -2.55 -5.40
N GLY A 31 -14.87 -3.73 -5.94
CA GLY A 31 -14.86 -4.00 -7.39
C GLY A 31 -15.73 -3.05 -8.22
N ALA A 32 -16.75 -2.44 -7.61
CA ALA A 32 -17.73 -1.60 -8.29
C ALA A 32 -17.46 -0.09 -8.13
N ILE A 33 -16.41 0.30 -7.41
CA ILE A 33 -16.16 1.72 -7.12
C ILE A 33 -15.70 2.44 -8.39
N PRO A 34 -16.32 3.57 -8.77
CA PRO A 34 -15.82 4.41 -9.84
C PRO A 34 -14.58 5.17 -9.34
N LEU A 35 -13.40 4.60 -9.55
CA LEU A 35 -12.16 5.33 -9.32
C LEU A 35 -11.94 6.33 -10.47
N GLU A 36 -11.90 7.61 -10.14
CA GLU A 36 -11.59 8.67 -11.11
C GLU A 36 -10.08 8.79 -11.35
N SER A 37 -9.71 9.41 -12.47
CA SER A 37 -8.32 9.74 -12.79
C SER A 37 -8.10 11.25 -12.69
N PRO A 38 -7.03 11.72 -12.03
CA PRO A 38 -5.98 10.93 -11.38
C PRO A 38 -6.49 10.24 -10.11
N LEU A 39 -5.94 9.04 -9.82
CA LEU A 39 -6.26 8.32 -8.60
C LEU A 39 -5.86 9.16 -7.37
N PRO A 40 -6.77 9.34 -6.39
CA PRO A 40 -6.46 10.14 -5.21
C PRO A 40 -5.34 9.49 -4.39
N VAL A 41 -4.58 10.31 -3.67
CA VAL A 41 -3.55 9.84 -2.72
C VAL A 41 -4.19 9.12 -1.54
N TYR A 42 -5.31 9.65 -1.06
CA TYR A 42 -6.11 9.09 0.03
C TYR A 42 -7.51 8.76 -0.49
N LEU A 43 -7.98 7.54 -0.22
CA LEU A 43 -9.33 7.12 -0.52
C LEU A 43 -9.94 6.52 0.73
N HIS A 44 -11.03 7.12 1.20
CA HIS A 44 -11.80 6.59 2.32
C HIS A 44 -13.04 5.88 1.79
N LEU A 45 -13.14 4.58 2.06
CA LEU A 45 -14.24 3.74 1.62
C LEU A 45 -15.12 3.40 2.81
N CYS A 46 -16.43 3.44 2.63
CA CYS A 46 -17.36 3.24 3.73
C CYS A 46 -18.63 2.53 3.28
N ALA A 47 -19.19 1.68 4.15
CA ALA A 47 -20.51 1.08 3.95
C ALA A 47 -21.43 1.37 5.13
N ALA A 48 -22.74 1.22 4.93
CA ALA A 48 -23.76 1.44 5.96
C ALA A 48 -23.58 0.55 7.21
N SER A 49 -22.86 -0.57 7.11
CA SER A 49 -22.62 -1.56 8.18
C SER A 49 -21.39 -1.26 9.04
N SER A 50 -21.02 0.01 9.23
CA SER A 50 -19.81 0.45 9.95
C SER A 50 -18.47 0.02 9.32
N THR A 51 -18.49 -0.65 8.17
CA THR A 51 -17.29 -1.00 7.42
C THR A 51 -16.62 0.27 6.93
N ARG A 52 -15.33 0.43 7.24
CA ARG A 52 -14.51 1.53 6.75
C ARG A 52 -13.14 1.01 6.32
N TYR A 53 -12.62 1.58 5.24
CA TYR A 53 -11.25 1.37 4.80
C TYR A 53 -10.59 2.71 4.51
N GLN A 54 -9.30 2.81 4.77
CA GLN A 54 -8.48 3.93 4.31
C GLN A 54 -7.39 3.37 3.41
N ILE A 55 -7.35 3.86 2.18
CA ILE A 55 -6.36 3.48 1.18
C ILE A 55 -5.42 4.65 0.98
N ILE A 56 -4.12 4.39 1.11
CA ILE A 56 -3.06 5.38 1.00
C ILE A 56 -2.15 4.96 -0.13
N ARG A 57 -1.94 5.85 -1.09
CA ARG A 57 -0.90 5.73 -2.10
C ARG A 57 0.31 6.53 -1.67
N ALA A 58 1.48 5.92 -1.70
CA ALA A 58 2.72 6.57 -1.26
C ALA A 58 3.89 6.17 -2.16
N THR A 59 4.98 6.94 -2.05
CA THR A 59 6.22 6.64 -2.75
C THR A 59 7.36 6.59 -1.73
N ALA A 60 8.12 5.50 -1.75
CA ALA A 60 9.34 5.35 -0.97
C ALA A 60 10.56 5.49 -1.88
N ALA A 61 11.63 6.11 -1.38
CA ALA A 61 12.93 6.10 -2.05
C ALA A 61 13.65 4.78 -1.75
N GLY A 62 13.67 3.87 -2.73
CA GLY A 62 14.37 2.59 -2.73
C GLY A 62 15.86 2.72 -3.05
N TYR A 63 16.50 1.59 -3.36
CA TYR A 63 17.91 1.53 -3.74
C TYR A 63 18.13 1.95 -5.20
N ALA A 64 17.32 1.41 -6.12
CA ALA A 64 17.43 1.65 -7.55
C ALA A 64 16.47 2.74 -8.06
N GLY A 65 15.56 3.24 -7.21
CA GLY A 65 14.63 4.29 -7.56
C GLY A 65 13.39 4.34 -6.67
N ALA A 66 12.35 4.98 -7.17
CA ALA A 66 11.07 5.09 -6.47
C ALA A 66 10.35 3.74 -6.40
N ILE A 67 9.79 3.44 -5.23
CA ILE A 67 8.91 2.30 -4.98
C ILE A 67 7.53 2.88 -4.68
N GLU A 68 6.55 2.62 -5.55
CA GLU A 68 5.17 3.02 -5.34
C GLU A 68 4.43 1.98 -4.50
N LEU A 69 3.77 2.45 -3.45
CA LEU A 69 3.08 1.66 -2.45
C LEU A 69 1.59 1.98 -2.47
N THR A 70 0.78 0.95 -2.26
CA THR A 70 -0.61 1.06 -1.83
C THR A 70 -0.75 0.40 -0.47
N ILE A 71 -1.26 1.13 0.52
CA ILE A 71 -1.41 0.69 1.91
C ILE A 71 -2.91 0.71 2.21
N ALA A 72 -3.44 -0.37 2.76
CA ALA A 72 -4.83 -0.44 3.21
C ALA A 72 -4.89 -0.52 4.74
N LEU A 73 -5.74 0.31 5.33
CA LEU A 73 -6.12 0.24 6.74
C LEU A 73 -7.59 -0.16 6.88
N SER A 74 -7.89 -0.88 7.94
CA SER A 74 -9.27 -1.06 8.44
C SER A 74 -9.78 0.21 9.14
N GLY A 75 -11.07 0.20 9.48
CA GLY A 75 -11.69 1.25 10.28
C GLY A 75 -11.09 1.41 11.68
N ASP A 76 -10.46 0.35 12.21
CA ASP A 76 -9.79 0.34 13.52
C ASP A 76 -8.29 0.66 13.42
N GLU A 77 -7.87 1.27 12.32
CA GLU A 77 -6.48 1.64 12.03
C GLU A 77 -5.48 0.46 12.05
N GLN A 78 -5.93 -0.77 11.80
CA GLN A 78 -5.04 -1.91 11.53
C GLN A 78 -4.59 -1.92 10.08
N ILE A 79 -3.31 -2.18 9.84
CA ILE A 79 -2.77 -2.40 8.49
C ILE A 79 -3.31 -3.72 7.97
N LEU A 80 -4.16 -3.65 6.95
CA LEU A 80 -4.67 -4.83 6.24
C LEU A 80 -3.61 -5.41 5.29
N GLY A 81 -2.73 -4.54 4.78
CA GLY A 81 -1.55 -4.94 4.05
C GLY A 81 -0.98 -3.82 3.19
N VAL A 82 0.14 -4.15 2.55
CA VAL A 82 0.87 -3.25 1.64
C VAL A 82 1.04 -3.96 0.30
N ARG A 83 0.98 -3.18 -0.78
CA ARG A 83 1.21 -3.63 -2.16
C ARG A 83 2.24 -2.72 -2.80
N VAL A 84 3.20 -3.31 -3.48
CA VAL A 84 4.12 -2.57 -4.35
C VAL A 84 3.50 -2.55 -5.75
N THR A 85 3.15 -1.36 -6.25
CA THR A 85 2.49 -1.21 -7.55
C THR A 85 3.48 -0.90 -8.67
N HIS A 86 4.64 -0.36 -8.34
CA HIS A 86 5.72 -0.07 -9.28
C HIS A 86 7.07 0.05 -8.55
N HIS A 87 8.14 -0.43 -9.16
CA HIS A 87 9.51 -0.21 -8.70
C HIS A 87 10.53 -0.44 -9.83
N THR A 88 11.77 -0.02 -9.61
CA THR A 88 12.92 -0.28 -10.49
C THR A 88 14.03 -1.06 -9.82
N GLU A 89 13.74 -1.68 -8.67
CA GLU A 89 14.68 -2.52 -7.92
C GLU A 89 15.22 -3.70 -8.73
N THR A 90 16.40 -4.19 -8.36
CA THR A 90 17.11 -5.24 -9.09
C THR A 90 16.31 -6.56 -9.07
N PRO A 91 15.97 -7.13 -10.24
CA PRO A 91 15.32 -8.43 -10.33
C PRO A 91 16.12 -9.52 -9.64
N GLY A 92 15.45 -10.40 -8.87
CA GLY A 92 16.05 -11.48 -8.10
C GLY A 92 16.69 -11.06 -6.77
N LEU A 93 16.71 -9.77 -6.43
CA LEU A 93 17.17 -9.27 -5.13
C LEU A 93 16.08 -8.46 -4.43
N GLY A 94 15.71 -7.31 -4.98
CA GLY A 94 14.77 -6.39 -4.36
C GLY A 94 13.31 -6.69 -4.67
N ASP A 95 13.04 -7.47 -5.72
CA ASP A 95 11.69 -7.79 -6.19
C ASP A 95 10.95 -8.83 -5.32
N ALA A 96 11.58 -9.36 -4.28
CA ALA A 96 10.92 -10.20 -3.27
C ALA A 96 9.81 -9.47 -2.48
N MET A 97 9.66 -8.16 -2.65
CA MET A 97 8.51 -7.39 -2.18
C MET A 97 7.22 -7.63 -3.01
N GLU A 98 7.35 -8.20 -4.21
CA GLU A 98 6.20 -8.60 -5.04
C GLU A 98 5.56 -9.89 -4.49
N ILE A 99 4.23 -9.89 -4.34
CA ILE A 99 3.48 -11.01 -3.75
C ILE A 99 3.63 -12.32 -4.54
N GLY A 100 3.78 -12.22 -5.86
CA GLY A 100 4.00 -13.39 -6.71
C GLY A 100 5.38 -14.04 -6.55
N LYS A 101 6.30 -13.41 -5.81
CA LYS A 101 7.70 -13.84 -5.68
C LYS A 101 8.07 -14.27 -4.26
N SER A 102 7.46 -13.68 -3.24
CA SER A 102 7.75 -14.00 -1.84
C SER A 102 6.67 -13.46 -0.91
N ASP A 103 6.58 -14.05 0.29
CA ASP A 103 5.67 -13.63 1.35
C ASP A 103 6.19 -12.44 2.16
N TRP A 104 7.36 -11.89 1.82
CA TRP A 104 8.04 -10.89 2.64
C TRP A 104 7.15 -9.68 2.99
N ILE A 105 6.37 -9.17 2.02
CA ILE A 105 5.51 -8.00 2.19
C ILE A 105 4.31 -8.28 3.12
N HIS A 106 3.92 -9.55 3.30
CA HIS A 106 2.80 -9.92 4.17
C HIS A 106 3.09 -9.70 5.65
N GLN A 107 4.37 -9.60 6.04
CA GLN A 107 4.77 -9.29 7.43
C GLN A 107 4.19 -7.96 7.93
N LEU A 108 3.87 -7.03 7.02
CA LEU A 108 3.35 -5.70 7.37
C LEU A 108 1.86 -5.70 7.70
N ALA A 109 1.13 -6.78 7.38
CA ALA A 109 -0.28 -6.92 7.73
C ALA A 109 -0.49 -7.26 9.20
N GLY A 110 -1.64 -6.87 9.76
CA GLY A 110 -2.03 -7.15 11.14
C GLY A 110 -1.41 -6.21 12.20
N TRP A 111 -0.55 -5.28 11.79
CA TRP A 111 0.02 -4.30 12.71
C TRP A 111 -0.89 -3.07 12.85
N PRO A 112 -1.08 -2.54 14.07
CA PRO A 112 -1.76 -1.26 14.26
C PRO A 112 -0.96 -0.11 13.65
N ARG A 113 -1.62 0.88 13.03
CA ARG A 113 -0.99 2.11 12.52
C ARG A 113 -0.07 2.76 13.54
N ALA A 114 -0.53 2.84 14.80
CA ALA A 114 0.22 3.43 15.90
C ALA A 114 1.56 2.71 16.21
N THR A 115 1.75 1.46 15.79
CA THR A 115 3.03 0.77 15.98
C THR A 115 4.11 1.27 15.03
N THR A 116 3.74 1.89 13.91
CA THR A 116 4.70 2.37 12.90
C THR A 116 5.61 3.51 13.38
N ILE A 117 5.20 4.25 14.42
CA ILE A 117 6.04 5.30 15.03
C ILE A 117 7.10 4.73 15.99
N SER A 118 7.01 3.45 16.34
CA SER A 118 7.97 2.79 17.21
C SER A 118 9.33 2.65 16.51
N PRO A 119 10.46 2.79 17.23
CA PRO A 119 11.78 2.43 16.68
C PRO A 119 11.89 0.96 16.28
N ARG A 120 11.00 0.09 16.80
CA ARG A 120 10.91 -1.32 16.42
C ARG A 120 10.23 -1.55 15.07
N TRP A 121 9.65 -0.51 14.45
CA TRP A 121 9.23 -0.54 13.04
C TRP A 121 10.46 -0.45 12.11
N SER A 122 11.28 -1.50 12.16
CA SER A 122 12.55 -1.61 11.44
C SER A 122 12.88 -3.08 11.22
N VAL A 123 13.91 -3.35 10.41
CA VAL A 123 14.36 -4.73 10.20
C VAL A 123 15.03 -5.26 11.47
N ARG A 124 15.00 -6.59 11.70
CA ARG A 124 15.61 -7.25 12.87
C ARG A 124 17.09 -6.95 13.03
N GLN A 125 17.80 -6.76 11.92
CA GLN A 125 19.21 -6.36 11.90
C GLN A 125 19.44 -4.98 12.53
N ASP A 126 18.41 -4.13 12.56
CA ASP A 126 18.40 -2.80 13.17
C ASP A 126 17.65 -2.81 14.52
N GLY A 127 17.32 -3.98 15.06
CA GLY A 127 16.62 -4.16 16.35
C GLY A 127 15.08 -4.10 16.28
N GLY A 128 14.49 -4.23 15.10
CA GLY A 128 13.04 -4.22 14.91
C GLY A 128 12.39 -5.60 14.74
N GLU A 129 11.16 -5.59 14.24
CA GLU A 129 10.28 -6.77 14.19
C GLU A 129 10.32 -7.54 12.87
N PHE A 130 10.80 -6.91 11.78
CA PHE A 130 10.64 -7.41 10.42
C PHE A 130 11.90 -8.11 9.89
N ASP A 131 11.74 -9.21 9.17
CA ASP A 131 12.85 -9.74 8.39
C ASP A 131 13.21 -8.78 7.25
N ALA A 132 14.49 -8.77 6.86
CA ALA A 132 14.90 -8.10 5.62
C ALA A 132 14.87 -9.09 4.45
N MET A 133 14.56 -8.61 3.25
CA MET A 133 14.79 -9.36 2.03
C MET A 133 16.27 -9.71 1.90
N THR A 134 16.58 -10.98 1.62
CA THR A 134 17.95 -11.45 1.48
C THR A 134 18.67 -10.69 0.38
N GLY A 135 19.80 -10.05 0.71
CA GLY A 135 20.56 -9.24 -0.25
C GLY A 135 19.94 -7.88 -0.61
N ALA A 136 18.76 -7.54 -0.07
CA ALA A 136 18.03 -6.31 -0.38
C ALA A 136 17.56 -5.56 0.89
N THR A 137 18.46 -5.41 1.87
CA THR A 137 18.17 -4.71 3.14
C THR A 137 17.85 -3.23 2.94
N ILE A 138 18.49 -2.56 1.97
CA ILE A 138 18.20 -1.13 1.68
C ILE A 138 16.76 -0.97 1.21
N THR A 139 16.32 -1.81 0.27
CA THR A 139 14.95 -1.87 -0.23
C THR A 139 13.95 -2.18 0.89
N SER A 140 14.27 -3.13 1.75
CA SER A 140 13.45 -3.49 2.92
C SER A 140 13.23 -2.29 3.86
N ARG A 141 14.31 -1.59 4.20
CA ARG A 141 14.27 -0.36 5.03
C ARG A 141 13.48 0.75 4.35
N ALA A 142 13.63 0.91 3.04
CA ALA A 142 12.91 1.92 2.26
C ALA A 142 11.39 1.72 2.34
N ILE A 143 10.91 0.49 2.18
CA ILE A 143 9.48 0.16 2.29
C ILE A 143 8.96 0.45 3.69
N LEU A 144 9.63 -0.05 4.74
CA LEU A 144 9.22 0.18 6.13
C LEU A 144 9.15 1.67 6.46
N ARG A 145 10.17 2.45 6.05
CA ARG A 145 10.19 3.90 6.19
C ARG A 145 9.04 4.57 5.45
N GLY A 146 8.82 4.20 4.18
CA GLY A 146 7.76 4.78 3.35
C GLY A 146 6.37 4.53 3.94
N VAL A 147 6.12 3.33 4.47
CA VAL A 147 4.85 3.02 5.17
C VAL A 147 4.69 3.89 6.42
N ARG A 148 5.73 4.02 7.25
CA ARG A 148 5.68 4.88 8.43
C ARG A 148 5.39 6.33 8.06
N GLU A 149 6.11 6.89 7.09
CA GLU A 149 5.95 8.27 6.65
C GLU A 149 4.55 8.53 6.08
N ALA A 150 4.04 7.63 5.24
CA ALA A 150 2.70 7.72 4.67
C ALA A 150 1.61 7.70 5.75
N LEU A 151 1.76 6.84 6.77
CA LEU A 151 0.78 6.67 7.83
C LEU A 151 0.84 7.77 8.91
N ALA A 152 2.03 8.36 9.12
CA ALA A 152 2.20 9.52 9.99
C ALA A 152 1.54 10.79 9.42
N GLY A 153 1.51 10.93 8.09
CA GLY A 153 0.86 12.05 7.39
C GLY A 153 -0.64 11.88 7.12
N LEU A 154 -1.24 10.77 7.58
CA LEU A 154 -2.65 10.46 7.30
C LEU A 154 -3.57 11.41 8.07
N PRO A 155 -4.49 12.15 7.40
CA PRO A 155 -5.50 12.96 8.08
C PRO A 155 -6.44 12.09 8.93
N ALA A 156 -7.14 12.71 9.87
CA ALA A 156 -8.13 12.00 10.67
C ALA A 156 -9.25 11.43 9.76
N PRO A 157 -9.82 10.25 10.06
CA PRO A 157 -10.90 9.68 9.24
C PRO A 157 -12.10 10.62 9.05
N SER A 158 -12.39 11.48 10.03
CA SER A 158 -13.45 12.50 9.96
C SER A 158 -13.20 13.61 8.94
N GLU A 159 -11.96 13.77 8.49
CA GLU A 159 -11.55 14.78 7.50
C GLU A 159 -11.58 14.24 6.06
N LEU A 160 -11.78 12.93 5.89
CA LEU A 160 -11.84 12.29 4.58
C LEU A 160 -13.28 12.14 4.11
N THR A 161 -13.52 12.48 2.83
CA THR A 161 -14.81 12.24 2.20
C THR A 161 -15.06 10.73 2.08
N CYS A 162 -16.17 10.29 2.65
CA CYS A 162 -16.67 8.93 2.61
C CYS A 162 -17.10 8.56 1.18
N THR A 163 -16.36 7.70 0.50
CA THR A 163 -16.79 7.09 -0.76
C THR A 163 -17.62 5.84 -0.45
N PRO A 164 -18.92 5.83 -0.77
CA PRO A 164 -19.78 4.71 -0.41
C PRO A 164 -19.45 3.45 -1.22
N LEU A 165 -19.37 2.32 -0.53
CA LEU A 165 -19.41 0.99 -1.11
C LEU A 165 -20.87 0.63 -1.37
N ILE A 166 -21.18 0.33 -2.63
CA ILE A 166 -22.52 -0.06 -3.09
C ILE A 166 -22.60 -1.58 -3.17
#